data_AF-A0A3G5T6U1-F1
#
_entry.id   AF-A0A3G5T6U1-F1
#
_cell.length_a   1.000
_cell.length_b   1.000
_cell.length_c   1.000
_cell.angle_alpha   90.00
_cell.angle_beta   90.00
_cell.angle_gamma   90.00
#
_symmetry.space_group_name_H-M   'P 1'
#
loop_
_entity.id
_entity.type
_entity.pdbx_description
1 polymer ?
#
loop_
_entity_poly.entity_id
_entity_poly.type
_entity_poly.pdbx_seq_one_letter_code
_entity_poly.pdbx_strand_id
1 'polypeptide(L)'
;MTDDANASEQQGAGQPSEEELRAYLEQLRTAPVGQVMSDVLSSVLTAAQAKLGRRDARLMIDVSALIFDQARAQLPEQSVTQIEQLISQLRLGQVQAEQNVAQKGEDEPNDLAETPAPPREPSTSSSSPEPPQQQQSRSSQASKLWVPGR
;
A
#
# COMPACT_ATOMS: atom_id res chain seq x y z
N MET A 1 9.23 38.37 36.55
CA MET A 1 7.79 38.35 36.26
C MET A 1 7.64 38.02 34.78
N THR A 2 7.61 36.75 34.36
CA THR A 2 6.41 35.86 34.26
C THR A 2 5.29 36.58 33.52
N ASP A 3 5.12 36.25 32.24
CA ASP A 3 4.20 35.20 31.74
C ASP A 3 2.79 35.77 31.63
N ASP A 4 2.26 35.71 30.40
CA ASP A 4 0.85 35.54 30.01
C ASP A 4 0.55 36.38 28.77
N ALA A 5 0.35 35.69 27.63
CA ALA A 5 -0.55 36.06 26.53
C ALA A 5 -0.28 35.29 25.22
N ASN A 6 0.44 34.15 25.25
CA ASN A 6 0.62 33.33 24.03
C ASN A 6 0.22 31.86 24.21
N ALA A 7 -0.74 31.61 25.09
CA ALA A 7 -1.43 30.34 25.18
C ALA A 7 -2.90 30.59 24.83
N SER A 8 -3.40 29.90 23.79
CA SER A 8 -4.83 29.65 23.48
C SER A 8 -5.33 30.01 22.06
N GLU A 9 -4.54 29.78 21.00
CA GLU A 9 -5.10 29.73 19.62
C GLU A 9 -4.77 28.42 18.88
N GLN A 10 -4.51 27.33 19.60
CA GLN A 10 -4.71 25.98 19.06
C GLN A 10 -6.14 25.54 19.35
N GLN A 11 -7.12 26.21 18.73
CA GLN A 11 -8.49 25.71 18.68
C GLN A 11 -8.52 24.52 17.73
N GLY A 12 -8.91 23.37 18.29
CA GLY A 12 -8.84 22.07 17.67
C GLY A 12 -9.60 22.00 16.34
N ALA A 13 -9.16 21.06 15.50
CA ALA A 13 -9.99 20.50 14.45
C ALA A 13 -11.25 19.93 15.12
N GLY A 14 -12.30 20.77 15.20
CA GLY A 14 -13.59 20.40 15.74
C GLY A 14 -14.13 19.23 14.92
N GLN A 15 -14.65 18.21 15.60
CA GLN A 15 -15.40 17.17 14.92
C GLN A 15 -16.53 17.86 14.14
N PRO A 16 -16.76 17.47 12.87
CA PRO A 16 -17.84 18.04 12.08
C PRO A 16 -19.16 17.87 12.82
N SER A 17 -20.02 18.87 12.74
CA SER A 17 -21.36 18.80 13.32
C SER A 17 -22.16 17.67 12.65
N GLU A 18 -23.19 17.16 13.34
CA GLU A 18 -24.05 16.11 12.77
C GLU A 18 -24.72 16.58 11.47
N GLU A 19 -25.03 17.87 11.38
CA GLU A 19 -25.63 18.52 10.22
C GLU A 19 -24.66 18.57 9.04
N GLU A 20 -23.40 18.93 9.29
CA GLU A 20 -22.32 18.89 8.28
C GLU A 20 -22.07 17.47 7.78
N LEU A 21 -22.07 16.48 8.68
CA LEU A 21 -21.90 15.08 8.29
C LEU A 21 -23.05 14.60 7.40
N ARG A 22 -24.30 14.93 7.73
CA ARG A 22 -25.45 14.59 6.88
C ARG A 22 -25.35 15.23 5.50
N ALA A 23 -25.04 16.53 5.45
CA ALA A 23 -24.86 17.24 4.18
C ALA A 23 -23.74 16.63 3.33
N TYR A 24 -22.62 16.26 3.96
CA TYR A 24 -21.52 15.58 3.27
C TYR A 24 -21.93 14.21 2.72
N LEU A 25 -22.68 13.41 3.50
CA LEU A 25 -23.19 12.12 3.04
C LEU A 25 -24.19 12.26 1.88
N GLU A 26 -25.05 13.28 1.91
CA GLU A 26 -25.95 13.60 0.80
C GLU A 26 -25.17 13.98 -0.46
N GLN A 27 -24.11 14.79 -0.31
CA GLN A 27 -23.22 15.12 -1.42
C GLN A 27 -22.56 13.86 -2.00
N LEU A 28 -21.98 13.00 -1.16
CA LEU A 28 -21.37 11.74 -1.60
C LEU A 28 -22.36 10.82 -2.32
N ARG A 29 -23.62 10.77 -1.87
CA ARG A 29 -24.66 9.94 -2.49
C ARG A 29 -24.96 10.36 -3.94
N THR A 30 -24.79 11.63 -4.27
CA THR A 30 -25.05 12.18 -5.62
C THR A 30 -23.79 12.26 -6.48
N ALA A 31 -22.61 12.08 -5.90
CA ALA A 31 -21.34 12.20 -6.60
C ALA A 31 -21.12 11.04 -7.59
N PRO A 32 -20.50 11.30 -8.76
CA PRO A 32 -20.04 10.24 -9.64
C PRO A 32 -19.04 9.33 -8.94
N VAL A 33 -19.20 8.00 -9.08
CA VAL A 33 -18.31 7.03 -8.41
C VAL A 33 -16.84 7.24 -8.78
N GLY A 34 -16.54 7.60 -10.04
CA GLY A 34 -15.17 7.88 -10.49
C GLY A 34 -14.53 9.06 -9.76
N GLN A 35 -15.33 10.09 -9.40
CA GLN A 35 -14.86 11.22 -8.60
C GLN A 35 -14.50 10.76 -7.18
N VAL A 36 -15.41 10.04 -6.52
CA VAL A 36 -15.19 9.52 -5.17
C VAL A 36 -13.95 8.62 -5.12
N MET A 37 -13.78 7.73 -6.09
CA MET A 37 -12.60 6.85 -6.17
C MET A 37 -11.30 7.64 -6.38
N SER A 38 -11.35 8.69 -7.20
CA SER A 38 -10.18 9.56 -7.42
C SER A 38 -9.78 10.32 -6.15
N ASP A 39 -10.75 10.80 -5.37
CA ASP A 39 -10.49 11.53 -4.12
C ASP A 39 -9.91 10.60 -3.03
N VAL A 40 -10.43 9.37 -2.93
CA VAL A 40 -9.89 8.34 -2.04
C VAL A 40 -8.46 7.98 -2.43
N LEU A 41 -8.21 7.66 -3.70
CA LEU A 41 -6.88 7.33 -4.21
C LEU A 41 -5.88 8.47 -3.96
N SER A 42 -6.26 9.70 -4.28
CA SER A 42 -5.41 10.88 -4.09
C SER A 42 -5.04 11.05 -2.61
N SER A 43 -5.98 10.84 -1.70
CA SER A 43 -5.74 10.95 -0.26
C SER A 43 -4.75 9.89 0.23
N VAL A 44 -4.91 8.63 -0.19
CA VAL A 44 -3.99 7.54 0.20
C VAL A 44 -2.60 7.72 -0.41
N LEU A 45 -2.53 8.13 -1.68
CA LEU A 45 -1.26 8.37 -2.37
C LEU A 45 -0.49 9.55 -1.74
N THR A 46 -1.19 10.61 -1.33
CA THR A 46 -0.59 11.73 -0.59
C THR A 46 -0.05 11.27 0.77
N ALA A 47 -0.80 10.43 1.48
CA ALA A 47 -0.32 9.86 2.75
C ALA A 47 0.91 8.95 2.53
N ALA A 48 0.94 8.16 1.46
CA ALA A 48 2.08 7.33 1.09
C ALA A 48 3.33 8.17 0.81
N GLN A 49 3.20 9.27 0.07
CA GLN A 49 4.29 10.23 -0.18
C GLN A 49 4.89 10.78 1.11
N ALA A 50 4.04 11.20 2.04
CA ALA A 50 4.47 11.76 3.32
C ALA A 50 5.19 10.73 4.21
N LYS A 51 5.02 9.43 3.95
CA LYS A 51 5.57 8.34 4.75
C LYS A 51 6.66 7.53 4.02
N LEU A 52 7.21 8.04 2.92
CA LEU A 52 8.22 7.31 2.16
C LEU A 52 9.41 6.89 3.04
N GLY A 53 9.82 5.63 2.90
CA GLY A 53 10.86 5.00 3.71
C GLY A 53 10.33 4.19 4.89
N ARG A 54 9.05 4.37 5.24
CA ARG A 54 8.36 3.64 6.31
C ARG A 54 7.57 2.45 5.77
N ARG A 55 7.36 1.43 6.59
CA ARG A 55 6.56 0.25 6.23
C ARG A 55 5.09 0.61 5.99
N ASP A 56 4.57 1.64 6.68
CA ASP A 56 3.27 2.27 6.42
C ASP A 56 3.09 2.65 4.95
N ALA A 57 4.09 3.28 4.33
CA ALA A 57 4.00 3.74 2.95
C ALA A 57 3.91 2.57 1.97
N ARG A 58 4.61 1.45 2.22
CA ARG A 58 4.44 0.23 1.42
C ARG A 58 2.97 -0.21 1.41
N LEU A 59 2.35 -0.31 2.58
CA LEU A 59 0.95 -0.70 2.69
C LEU A 59 0.03 0.27 1.93
N MET A 60 0.24 1.58 2.09
CA MET A 60 -0.58 2.60 1.42
C MET A 60 -0.43 2.54 -0.11
N ILE A 61 0.78 2.33 -0.62
CA ILE A 61 1.04 2.15 -2.06
C ILE A 61 0.33 0.89 -2.58
N ASP A 62 0.42 -0.22 -1.85
CA ASP A 62 -0.20 -1.48 -2.25
C ASP A 62 -1.73 -1.42 -2.20
N VAL A 63 -2.31 -0.80 -1.17
CA VAL A 63 -3.75 -0.54 -1.09
C VAL A 63 -4.20 0.38 -2.22
N SER A 64 -3.42 1.41 -2.55
CA SER A 64 -3.73 2.31 -3.67
C SER A 64 -3.75 1.55 -5.00
N ALA A 65 -2.79 0.64 -5.22
CA ALA A 65 -2.77 -0.20 -6.41
C ALA A 65 -3.99 -1.13 -6.49
N LEU A 66 -4.38 -1.76 -5.38
CA LEU A 66 -5.57 -2.62 -5.35
C LEU A 66 -6.87 -1.87 -5.63
N ILE A 67 -7.04 -0.68 -5.03
CA ILE A 67 -8.21 0.17 -5.29
C ILE A 67 -8.20 0.62 -6.75
N PHE A 68 -7.03 1.03 -7.25
CA PHE A 68 -6.87 1.49 -8.63
C PHE A 68 -7.20 0.40 -9.64
N ASP A 69 -6.70 -0.81 -9.47
CA ASP A 69 -6.99 -1.95 -10.37
C ASP A 69 -8.49 -2.21 -10.46
N GLN A 70 -9.21 -2.12 -9.34
CA GLN A 70 -10.66 -2.31 -9.29
C GLN A 70 -11.43 -1.12 -9.88
N ALA A 71 -10.94 0.11 -9.71
CA ALA A 71 -11.59 1.34 -10.13
C ALA A 71 -11.28 1.73 -11.58
N ARG A 72 -10.22 1.18 -12.18
CA ARG A 72 -9.66 1.57 -13.48
C ARG A 72 -10.71 1.77 -14.57
N ALA A 73 -11.66 0.83 -14.69
CA ALA A 73 -12.71 0.86 -15.72
C ALA A 73 -13.73 2.01 -15.57
N GLN A 74 -13.74 2.68 -14.41
CA GLN A 74 -14.63 3.80 -14.11
C GLN A 74 -13.92 5.17 -14.19
N LEU A 75 -12.62 5.17 -14.48
CA LEU A 75 -11.79 6.38 -14.52
C LEU A 75 -11.53 6.81 -15.97
N PRO A 76 -11.35 8.12 -16.22
CA PRO A 76 -10.87 8.60 -17.51
C PRO A 76 -9.47 8.05 -17.83
N GLU A 77 -9.22 7.69 -19.10
CA GLU A 77 -7.92 7.14 -19.56
C GLU A 77 -6.71 7.99 -19.16
N GLN A 78 -6.87 9.32 -19.18
CA GLN A 78 -5.82 10.24 -18.76
C GLN A 78 -5.50 10.09 -17.26
N SER A 79 -6.51 9.94 -16.41
CA SER A 79 -6.36 9.70 -14.97
C SER A 79 -5.74 8.33 -14.71
N VAL A 80 -6.16 7.30 -15.45
CA VAL A 80 -5.58 5.95 -15.38
C VAL A 80 -4.06 6.02 -15.57
N THR A 81 -3.62 6.65 -16.65
CA THR A 81 -2.19 6.77 -16.96
C THR A 81 -1.42 7.56 -15.89
N GLN A 82 -1.99 8.66 -15.40
CA GLN A 82 -1.35 9.48 -14.35
C GLN A 82 -1.20 8.70 -13.04
N ILE A 83 -2.23 7.98 -12.62
CA ILE A 83 -2.22 7.21 -11.37
C ILE A 83 -1.23 6.04 -11.47
N GLU A 84 -1.17 5.33 -12.59
CA GLU A 84 -0.17 4.27 -12.83
C GLU A 84 1.27 4.79 -12.70
N GLN A 85 1.54 5.93 -13.35
CA GLN A 85 2.85 6.57 -13.29
C GLN A 85 3.19 7.01 -11.86
N LEU A 86 2.20 7.55 -11.13
CA LEU A 86 2.40 7.98 -9.75
C LEU A 86 2.69 6.80 -8.82
N ILE A 87 1.90 5.72 -8.88
CA ILE A 87 2.14 4.50 -8.09
C ILE A 87 3.53 3.93 -8.38
N SER A 88 3.92 3.89 -9.66
CA SER A 88 5.24 3.40 -10.07
C SER A 88 6.38 4.26 -9.50
N GLN A 89 6.25 5.58 -9.53
CA GLN A 89 7.21 6.51 -8.93
C GLN A 89 7.29 6.34 -7.42
N LEU A 90 6.16 6.16 -6.73
CA LEU A 90 6.15 5.96 -5.28
C LEU A 90 6.81 4.64 -4.88
N ARG A 91 6.60 3.56 -5.64
CA ARG A 91 7.30 2.28 -5.39
C ARG A 91 8.81 2.44 -5.47
N LEU A 92 9.29 3.14 -6.50
CA LEU A 92 10.72 3.42 -6.64
C LEU A 92 11.24 4.32 -5.52
N GLY A 93 10.52 5.41 -5.23
CA GLY A 93 10.85 6.34 -4.14
C GLY A 93 10.87 5.66 -2.78
N GLN A 94 9.97 4.72 -2.53
CA GLN A 94 9.91 3.94 -1.30
C GLN A 94 11.18 3.10 -1.11
N VAL A 95 11.61 2.37 -2.13
CA VAL A 95 12.83 1.55 -2.06
C VAL A 95 14.07 2.42 -1.81
N GLN A 96 14.14 3.59 -2.45
CA GLN A 96 15.25 4.52 -2.24
C GLN A 96 15.23 5.12 -0.82
N ALA A 97 14.06 5.54 -0.34
CA ALA A 97 13.90 6.11 1.00
C ALA A 97 14.23 5.09 2.09
N GLU A 98 13.84 3.83 1.92
CA GLU A 98 14.17 2.74 2.86
C GLU A 98 15.67 2.50 2.98
N GLN A 99 16.42 2.60 1.87
CA GLN A 99 17.88 2.50 1.93
C GLN A 99 18.47 3.63 2.78
N ASN A 100 17.89 4.83 2.71
CA ASN A 100 18.33 5.97 3.51
C ASN A 100 17.94 5.82 4.99
N VAL A 101 16.75 5.30 5.29
CA VAL A 101 16.29 5.06 6.68
C VAL A 101 17.08 3.91 7.31
N ALA A 102 17.31 2.82 6.58
CA ALA A 102 18.09 1.68 7.05
C ALA A 102 19.54 2.07 7.41
N GLN A 103 20.13 3.05 6.72
CA GLN A 103 21.45 3.60 7.07
C GLN A 103 21.45 4.39 8.38
N LYS A 104 20.32 5.01 8.75
CA LYS A 104 20.17 5.74 10.02
C LYS A 104 19.93 4.80 11.19
N GLY A 105 19.29 3.65 10.94
CA GLY A 105 19.06 2.61 11.95
C GLY A 105 18.11 3.02 13.07
N GLU A 106 17.27 4.04 12.83
CA GLU A 106 16.29 4.53 13.80
C GLU A 106 14.91 3.96 13.45
N ASP A 107 14.26 3.33 14.43
CA ASP A 107 12.86 2.93 14.31
C ASP A 107 11.95 4.16 14.48
N GLU A 108 11.06 4.38 13.53
CA GLU A 108 10.13 5.51 13.57
C GLU A 108 8.86 5.18 14.38
N PRO A 109 8.39 6.10 15.26
CA PRO A 109 7.22 5.86 16.08
C PRO A 109 5.97 5.71 15.22
N ASN A 110 5.12 4.74 15.60
CA ASN A 110 3.88 4.39 14.90
C ASN A 110 4.06 3.87 13.46
N ASP A 111 5.25 3.45 13.06
CA ASP A 111 5.39 2.63 11.85
C ASP A 111 4.92 1.19 12.09
N LEU A 112 4.60 0.46 11.01
CA LEU A 112 4.22 -0.94 11.12
C LEU A 112 5.37 -1.77 11.70
N ALA A 113 5.03 -2.69 12.60
CA ALA A 113 6.00 -3.59 13.24
C ALA A 113 6.64 -4.58 12.25
N GLU A 114 5.98 -4.87 11.13
CA GLU A 114 6.45 -5.78 10.09
C GLU A 114 6.26 -5.17 8.70
N THR A 115 7.10 -5.59 7.75
CA THR A 115 6.94 -5.21 6.35
C THR A 115 5.68 -5.88 5.78
N PRO A 116 4.73 -5.11 5.21
CA PRO A 116 3.56 -5.69 4.55
C PRO A 116 3.97 -6.68 3.46
N ALA A 117 3.29 -7.83 3.42
CA ALA A 117 3.41 -8.74 2.29
C ALA A 117 2.78 -8.08 1.05
N PRO A 118 3.39 -8.24 -0.14
CA PRO A 118 2.81 -7.71 -1.36
C PRO A 118 1.43 -8.33 -1.62
N PRO A 119 0.52 -7.62 -2.31
CA PRO A 119 -0.76 -8.17 -2.71
C PRO A 119 -0.57 -9.48 -3.49
N ARG A 120 -1.35 -10.50 -3.15
CA ARG A 120 -1.31 -11.77 -3.88
C ARG A 120 -1.91 -11.55 -5.25
N GLU A 121 -1.12 -11.79 -6.29
CA GLU A 121 -1.68 -11.95 -7.64
C GLU A 121 -2.66 -13.13 -7.63
N PRO A 122 -3.80 -13.04 -8.35
CA PRO A 122 -4.72 -14.15 -8.46
C PRO A 122 -3.96 -15.34 -9.03
N SER A 123 -3.78 -16.37 -8.20
CA SER A 123 -3.19 -17.62 -8.61
C SER A 123 -4.11 -18.20 -9.67
N THR A 124 -3.72 -18.11 -10.95
CA THR A 124 -4.28 -19.00 -11.96
C THR A 124 -3.94 -20.39 -11.48
N SER A 125 -4.95 -21.05 -10.91
CA SER A 125 -4.86 -22.43 -10.48
C SER A 125 -4.81 -23.28 -11.74
N SER A 126 -3.66 -23.31 -12.42
CA SER A 126 -3.28 -24.46 -13.23
C SER A 126 -3.05 -25.59 -12.24
N SER A 127 -4.11 -26.33 -11.99
CA SER A 127 -4.08 -27.68 -11.43
C SER A 127 -3.05 -28.52 -12.20
N SER A 128 -1.81 -28.48 -11.74
CA SER A 128 -0.86 -29.54 -12.05
C SER A 128 -1.27 -30.75 -11.21
N PRO A 129 -1.51 -31.92 -11.82
CA PRO A 129 -1.93 -33.10 -11.09
C PRO A 129 -0.84 -33.51 -10.10
N GLU A 130 -1.23 -33.55 -8.83
CA GLU A 130 -0.49 -34.13 -7.72
C GLU A 130 -0.18 -35.61 -8.05
N PRO A 131 1.10 -36.03 -8.12
CA PRO A 131 1.40 -37.45 -8.22
C PRO A 131 1.11 -38.10 -6.86
N PRO A 132 0.45 -39.27 -6.81
CA PRO A 132 0.07 -39.89 -5.56
C PRO A 132 1.31 -40.27 -4.74
N GLN A 133 1.35 -39.79 -3.50
CA GLN A 133 2.28 -40.24 -2.48
C GLN A 133 2.10 -41.75 -2.25
N GLN A 134 3.03 -42.56 -2.76
CA GLN A 134 3.27 -43.90 -2.24
C GLN A 134 4.44 -43.85 -1.26
N GLN A 135 4.08 -43.93 0.02
CA GLN A 135 4.97 -44.27 1.12
C GLN A 135 5.51 -45.69 0.95
N GLN A 136 6.75 -45.87 1.43
CA GLN A 136 7.48 -47.11 1.73
C GLN A 136 8.40 -47.67 0.63
N SER A 137 9.70 -47.36 0.73
CA SER A 137 10.69 -48.29 1.32
C SER A 137 12.13 -47.92 0.94
N ARG A 138 12.99 -47.82 1.97
CA ARG A 138 14.42 -48.19 1.99
C ARG A 138 15.43 -47.29 1.26
N SER A 139 16.10 -46.48 2.07
CA SER A 139 17.57 -46.42 2.19
C SER A 139 18.39 -46.78 0.94
N SER A 140 19.12 -45.80 0.39
CA SER A 140 20.59 -45.82 0.28
C SER A 140 21.13 -44.61 -0.49
N GLN A 141 22.00 -43.87 0.19
CA GLN A 141 23.28 -43.36 -0.32
C GLN A 141 23.31 -42.35 -1.46
N ALA A 142 23.74 -41.15 -1.06
CA ALA A 142 24.92 -40.47 -1.59
C ALA A 142 25.02 -40.20 -3.11
N SER A 143 25.14 -38.91 -3.39
CA SER A 143 26.07 -38.37 -4.38
C SER A 143 25.83 -38.74 -5.84
N LYS A 144 25.42 -37.74 -6.62
CA LYS A 144 26.26 -37.26 -7.74
C LYS A 144 25.76 -35.90 -8.24
N LEU A 145 26.59 -34.91 -7.94
CA LEU A 145 26.71 -33.64 -8.65
C LEU A 145 26.58 -33.86 -10.16
N TRP A 146 25.64 -33.15 -10.77
CA TRP A 146 25.52 -33.08 -12.22
C TRP A 146 26.60 -32.13 -12.75
N VAL A 147 27.47 -32.62 -13.63
CA VAL A 147 28.43 -31.80 -14.38
C VAL A 147 27.94 -31.77 -15.84
N PRO A 148 27.73 -30.59 -16.44
CA PRO A 148 27.35 -30.50 -17.84
C PRO A 148 28.48 -30.99 -18.77
N GLY A 149 28.07 -31.73 -19.80
CA GLY A 149 28.93 -32.38 -20.78
C GLY A 149 29.68 -31.44 -21.72
N ARG A 150 30.68 -32.07 -22.35
CA ARG A 150 31.69 -31.55 -23.28
C ARG A 150 31.14 -31.00 -24.58
#